data_AF-A0A933JWI3-F1
#
_entry.id   AF-A0A933JWI3-F1
#
_cell.length_a   1.000
_cell.length_b   1.000
_cell.length_c   1.000
_cell.angle_alpha   90.00
_cell.angle_beta   90.00
_cell.angle_gamma   90.00
#
_symmetry.space_group_name_H-M   'P 1'
#
loop_
_entity.id
_entity.type
_entity.pdbx_description
1 polymer ?
#
loop_
_entity_poly.entity_id
_entity_poly.type
_entity_poly.pdbx_seq_one_letter_code
_entity_poly.pdbx_strand_id
1 'polypeptide(L)'
;MVRPTPKFKSHEQKQLLVDLKEVFDANSLGIVLLDALERRAAEEIFSRNAQGARGTRLSSLQKVELVGQITGWFFASEQVAYQVVKEMDRACQKERHIVASIPEDQAGERVGSYRAIAFKRERAKLVWALSRDERPKVRVLASRVINDFFREAADIEKAQEIVERGEGDEVELARTLKAQAERLAEATVQVTEMQSKLSQFDEERVRLLAEIGSKERMLKQASEARGELEGQVTRLKDTLSDVEVRELEAEEAQRREREARAKIDELTGKLRRLEKLAGASGALTDAQGELESLASKNEELHRVLDRAEQDHKRELTSRDKERRRMQSEIDELRQELHQARKQLAEREEGTRSSWIVERTNGIAILLDQANLAATASISYGRKVNFAALYEELRAARPVHAAVAFVVDNGGAAFDAFVDVLKRAGWDVRIKRPKKFADGSTKADWDMGIAMEAVELASRVQTLVLVSGDGDFLPLVKHLKRKSVRVEVASFPEGLAADLAQGADAVLRLDARALE
;
A
#
# COMPACT_ATOMS: atom_id res chain seq x y z
N MET A 1 7.43 20.43 24.33
CA MET A 1 7.81 18.99 24.40
C MET A 1 7.13 18.38 25.63
N VAL A 2 6.66 17.13 25.56
CA VAL A 2 6.01 16.46 26.69
C VAL A 2 7.06 15.82 27.58
N ARG A 3 7.14 16.22 28.86
CA ARG A 3 8.06 15.58 29.81
C ARG A 3 7.62 14.16 30.17
N PRO A 4 8.55 13.21 30.34
CA PRO A 4 8.23 11.89 30.87
C PRO A 4 7.79 11.99 32.34
N THR A 5 7.16 10.94 32.84
CA THR A 5 6.86 10.82 34.27
C THR A 5 8.18 10.80 35.07
N PRO A 6 8.39 11.71 36.04
CA PRO A 6 9.63 11.75 36.80
C PRO A 6 9.85 10.48 37.62
N LYS A 7 11.12 10.12 37.88
CA LYS A 7 11.45 8.90 38.63
C LYS A 7 10.89 8.93 40.06
N PHE A 8 10.45 7.79 40.57
CA PHE A 8 9.96 7.67 41.95
C PHE A 8 11.01 8.16 42.96
N LYS A 9 10.57 8.91 43.97
CA LYS A 9 11.37 9.61 45.00
C LYS A 9 12.29 10.72 44.49
N SER A 10 12.23 11.08 43.21
CA SER A 10 12.97 12.24 42.70
C SER A 10 12.39 13.57 43.21
N HIS A 11 13.22 14.61 43.27
CA HIS A 11 12.76 15.96 43.62
C HIS A 11 11.66 16.44 42.65
N GLU A 12 11.83 16.19 41.36
CA GLU A 12 10.84 16.51 40.32
C GLU A 12 9.50 15.80 40.53
N GLN A 13 9.51 14.52 40.94
CA GLN A 13 8.28 13.78 41.25
C GLN A 13 7.57 14.37 42.47
N LYS A 14 8.32 14.76 43.51
CA LYS A 14 7.73 15.38 44.71
C LYS A 14 7.08 16.71 44.39
N GLN A 15 7.76 17.55 43.62
CA GLN A 15 7.20 18.83 43.17
C GLN A 15 5.95 18.62 42.31
N LEU A 16 5.99 17.66 41.38
CA LEU A 16 4.81 17.32 40.56
C LEU A 16 3.60 16.90 41.41
N LEU A 17 3.81 16.12 42.47
CA LEU A 17 2.72 15.74 43.36
C LEU A 17 2.15 16.92 44.15
N VAL A 18 2.98 17.91 44.51
CA VAL A 18 2.51 19.16 45.13
C VAL A 18 1.63 19.91 44.13
N ASP A 19 2.12 20.14 42.91
CA ASP A 19 1.40 20.85 41.85
C ASP A 19 0.04 20.17 41.52
N LEU A 20 0.01 18.84 41.45
CA LEU A 20 -1.22 18.09 41.20
C LEU A 20 -2.22 18.19 42.36
N LYS A 21 -1.75 18.23 43.62
CA LYS A 21 -2.60 18.39 44.80
C LYS A 21 -3.10 19.82 44.99
N GLU A 22 -2.47 20.81 44.35
CA GLU A 22 -3.01 22.18 44.24
C GLU A 22 -4.11 22.27 43.19
N VAL A 23 -4.03 21.48 42.11
CA VAL A 23 -5.04 21.47 41.05
C VAL A 23 -6.25 20.61 41.42
N PHE A 24 -6.05 19.48 42.08
CA PHE A 24 -7.08 18.50 42.38
C PHE A 24 -7.31 18.32 43.88
N ASP A 25 -8.57 18.41 44.29
CA ASP A 25 -9.06 17.83 45.55
C ASP A 25 -9.47 16.35 45.34
N ALA A 26 -9.91 15.69 46.42
CA ALA A 26 -10.32 14.29 46.35
C ALA A 26 -11.51 14.05 45.41
N ASN A 27 -12.43 15.01 45.29
CA ASN A 27 -13.64 14.83 44.48
C ASN A 27 -13.33 14.98 42.98
N SER A 28 -12.69 16.09 42.62
CA SER A 28 -12.23 16.39 41.26
C SER A 28 -11.26 15.33 40.73
N LEU A 29 -10.32 14.85 41.56
CA LEU A 29 -9.45 13.75 41.17
C LEU A 29 -10.23 12.46 40.95
N GLY A 30 -11.16 12.14 41.84
CA GLY A 30 -11.99 10.93 41.73
C GLY A 30 -12.77 10.86 40.41
N ILE A 31 -13.38 11.97 40.01
CA ILE A 31 -14.09 12.08 38.73
C ILE A 31 -13.12 11.92 37.55
N VAL A 32 -11.99 12.62 37.55
CA VAL A 32 -11.00 12.52 36.48
C VAL A 32 -10.45 11.10 36.35
N LEU A 33 -10.16 10.42 37.47
CA LEU A 33 -9.71 9.03 37.46
C LEU A 33 -10.82 8.09 37.00
N LEU A 34 -12.08 8.33 37.38
CA LEU A 34 -13.20 7.50 36.99
C LEU A 34 -13.35 7.43 35.46
N ASP A 35 -13.12 8.54 34.77
CA ASP A 35 -13.32 8.62 33.33
C ASP A 35 -12.04 8.32 32.53
N ALA A 36 -10.88 8.82 32.98
CA ALA A 36 -9.63 8.69 32.23
C ALA A 36 -8.82 7.43 32.55
N LEU A 37 -8.81 6.96 33.81
CA LEU A 37 -8.02 5.79 34.21
C LEU A 37 -8.64 4.52 33.60
N GLU A 38 -7.81 3.67 33.00
CA GLU A 38 -8.27 2.39 32.47
C GLU A 38 -8.66 1.44 33.60
N ARG A 39 -9.73 0.66 33.41
CA ARG A 39 -10.20 -0.29 34.42
C ARG A 39 -9.08 -1.26 34.85
N ARG A 40 -8.35 -1.82 33.89
CA ARG A 40 -7.23 -2.73 34.16
C ARG A 40 -6.13 -2.06 34.99
N ALA A 41 -5.80 -0.81 34.69
CA ALA A 41 -4.82 -0.04 35.46
C ALA A 41 -5.32 0.22 36.90
N ALA A 42 -6.61 0.55 37.07
CA ALA A 42 -7.22 0.68 38.39
C ALA A 42 -7.17 -0.64 39.18
N GLU A 43 -7.47 -1.78 38.56
CA GLU A 43 -7.38 -3.10 39.18
C GLU A 43 -5.93 -3.47 39.58
N GLU A 44 -4.94 -3.12 38.75
CA GLU A 44 -3.52 -3.32 39.05
C GLU A 44 -3.04 -2.45 40.22
N ILE A 45 -3.43 -1.16 40.25
CA ILE A 45 -3.11 -0.26 41.36
C ILE A 45 -3.81 -0.76 42.62
N PHE A 46 -5.08 -1.16 42.52
CA PHE A 46 -5.85 -1.64 43.66
C PHE A 46 -5.24 -2.89 44.28
N SER A 47 -4.99 -3.92 43.45
CA SER A 47 -4.42 -5.20 43.90
C SER A 47 -3.04 -5.08 44.54
N ARG A 48 -2.20 -4.14 44.10
CA ARG A 48 -0.86 -3.92 44.67
C ARG A 48 -0.86 -3.23 46.03
N ASN A 49 -1.92 -2.49 46.36
CA ASN A 49 -1.94 -1.63 47.55
C ASN A 49 -3.02 -2.02 48.57
N ALA A 50 -4.00 -2.83 48.19
CA ALA A 50 -4.98 -3.41 49.10
C ALA A 50 -4.33 -4.48 50.01
N GLN A 51 -3.70 -4.06 51.10
CA GLN A 51 -3.29 -5.00 52.16
C GLN A 51 -4.54 -5.57 52.84
N GLY A 52 -4.76 -6.89 52.70
CA GLY A 52 -5.81 -7.60 53.45
C GLY A 52 -7.06 -8.02 52.66
N ALA A 53 -7.17 -7.72 51.36
CA ALA A 53 -8.27 -8.22 50.52
C ALA A 53 -8.08 -9.69 50.09
N ARG A 54 -7.75 -10.59 51.04
CA ARG A 54 -7.85 -12.03 50.80
C ARG A 54 -9.33 -12.43 50.84
N GLY A 55 -9.99 -12.37 49.69
CA GLY A 55 -11.34 -12.93 49.54
C GLY A 55 -12.26 -12.19 48.57
N THR A 56 -12.00 -10.92 48.27
CA THR A 56 -12.83 -10.14 47.32
C THR A 56 -12.40 -10.43 45.89
N ARG A 57 -13.29 -10.98 45.06
CA ARG A 57 -13.01 -11.14 43.62
C ARG A 57 -12.90 -9.74 43.00
N LEU A 58 -11.75 -9.34 42.50
CA LEU A 58 -11.58 -8.05 41.78
C LEU A 58 -12.59 -7.87 40.64
N SER A 59 -13.05 -8.98 40.04
CA SER A 59 -14.06 -8.97 38.98
C SER A 59 -15.46 -8.55 39.43
N SER A 60 -15.77 -8.57 40.74
CA SER A 60 -17.07 -8.15 41.25
C SER A 60 -17.13 -6.68 41.67
N LEU A 61 -16.00 -5.99 41.79
CA LEU A 61 -15.96 -4.58 42.17
C LEU A 61 -16.28 -3.68 40.98
N GLN A 62 -17.11 -2.67 41.22
CA GLN A 62 -17.40 -1.66 40.22
C GLN A 62 -16.21 -0.69 40.10
N LYS A 63 -16.01 -0.11 38.90
CA LYS A 63 -14.90 0.83 38.65
C LYS A 63 -14.94 2.04 39.60
N VAL A 64 -16.14 2.50 39.94
CA VAL A 64 -16.39 3.60 40.88
C VAL A 64 -15.79 3.30 42.25
N GLU A 65 -15.98 2.08 42.76
CA GLU A 65 -15.46 1.66 44.06
C GLU A 65 -13.92 1.57 44.07
N LEU A 66 -13.35 1.01 43.00
CA LEU A 66 -11.89 0.93 42.83
C LEU A 66 -11.28 2.32 42.80
N VAL A 67 -11.86 3.22 42.00
CA VAL A 67 -11.37 4.60 41.84
C VAL A 67 -11.53 5.39 43.13
N GLY A 68 -12.64 5.25 43.86
CA GLY A 68 -12.83 5.92 45.16
C GLY A 68 -11.72 5.56 46.16
N GLN A 69 -11.37 4.28 46.26
CA GLN A 69 -10.28 3.80 47.13
C GLN A 69 -8.91 4.31 46.67
N ILE A 70 -8.62 4.21 45.37
CA ILE A 70 -7.35 4.70 44.78
C ILE A 70 -7.19 6.21 45.01
N THR A 71 -8.28 6.97 44.91
CA THR A 71 -8.27 8.42 45.11
C THR A 71 -7.92 8.75 46.56
N GLY A 72 -8.52 8.08 47.54
CA GLY A 72 -8.13 8.23 48.94
C GLY A 72 -6.65 7.91 49.16
N TRP A 73 -6.17 6.82 48.57
CA TRP A 73 -4.76 6.42 48.68
C TRP A 73 -3.79 7.35 47.94
N PHE A 74 -4.20 8.01 46.87
CA PHE A 74 -3.39 8.99 46.15
C PHE A 74 -2.94 10.13 47.09
N PHE A 75 -3.85 10.61 47.94
CA PHE A 75 -3.51 11.68 48.88
C PHE A 75 -2.68 11.17 50.06
N ALA A 76 -2.88 9.91 50.48
CA ALA A 76 -2.25 9.31 51.65
C ALA A 76 -0.89 8.62 51.40
N SER A 77 -0.62 8.14 50.18
CA SER A 77 0.56 7.33 49.86
C SER A 77 1.29 7.83 48.60
N GLU A 78 2.55 8.25 48.77
CA GLU A 78 3.41 8.69 47.65
C GLU A 78 3.61 7.57 46.61
N GLN A 79 3.62 6.31 47.05
CA GLN A 79 3.74 5.16 46.16
C GLN A 79 2.50 5.00 45.27
N VAL A 80 1.30 5.15 45.83
CA VAL A 80 0.06 5.08 45.05
C VAL A 80 -0.05 6.29 44.15
N ALA A 81 0.28 7.48 44.65
CA ALA A 81 0.29 8.70 43.85
C ALA A 81 1.18 8.57 42.61
N TYR A 82 2.39 8.02 42.78
CA TYR A 82 3.29 7.74 41.66
C TYR A 82 2.70 6.74 40.65
N GLN A 83 2.07 5.66 41.12
CA GLN A 83 1.44 4.68 40.23
C GLN A 83 0.29 5.31 39.43
N VAL A 84 -0.56 6.09 40.08
CA VAL A 84 -1.64 6.83 39.43
C VAL A 84 -1.08 7.79 38.40
N VAL A 85 -0.07 8.60 38.74
CA VAL A 85 0.55 9.54 37.79
C VAL A 85 1.12 8.81 36.58
N LYS A 86 1.81 7.69 36.80
CA LYS A 86 2.40 6.89 35.72
C LYS A 86 1.34 6.35 34.77
N GLU A 87 0.27 5.74 35.30
CA GLU A 87 -0.79 5.16 34.45
C GLU A 87 -1.63 6.25 33.78
N MET A 88 -1.85 7.39 34.44
CA MET A 88 -2.55 8.53 33.85
C MET A 88 -1.72 9.25 32.78
N ASP A 89 -0.41 9.45 32.99
CA ASP A 89 0.49 10.01 31.97
C ASP A 89 0.53 9.12 30.72
N ARG A 90 0.42 7.80 30.89
CA ARG A 90 0.29 6.82 29.79
C ARG A 90 -1.08 6.93 29.12
N ALA A 91 -2.16 6.93 29.89
CA ALA A 91 -3.53 6.98 29.35
C ALA A 91 -3.85 8.30 28.62
N CYS A 92 -3.19 9.40 29.02
CA CYS A 92 -3.39 10.75 28.51
C CYS A 92 -2.24 11.21 27.58
N GLN A 93 -1.43 10.29 27.07
CA GLN A 93 -0.23 10.64 26.29
C GLN A 93 -0.58 11.51 25.07
N LYS A 94 -1.66 11.20 24.35
CA LYS A 94 -2.09 11.96 23.17
C LYS A 94 -2.50 13.38 23.54
N GLU A 95 -3.33 13.53 24.57
CA GLU A 95 -3.83 14.82 25.05
C GLU A 95 -2.69 15.71 25.57
N ARG A 96 -1.70 15.11 26.24
CA ARG A 96 -0.48 15.82 26.66
C ARG A 96 0.32 16.37 25.48
N HIS A 97 0.40 15.65 24.35
CA HIS A 97 1.05 16.16 23.14
C HIS A 97 0.25 17.29 22.49
N ILE A 98 -1.08 17.17 22.48
CA ILE A 98 -1.96 18.22 21.95
C ILE A 98 -1.83 19.50 22.78
N VAL A 99 -1.93 19.42 24.11
CA VAL A 99 -1.79 20.59 24.99
C VAL A 99 -0.40 21.22 24.84
N ALA A 100 0.65 20.41 24.74
CA ALA A 100 2.01 20.89 24.55
C ALA A 100 2.28 21.54 23.17
N SER A 101 1.45 21.30 22.16
CA SER A 101 1.57 21.91 20.83
C SER A 101 0.79 23.22 20.70
N ILE A 102 -0.13 23.51 21.62
CA ILE A 102 -0.94 24.73 21.60
C ILE A 102 -0.14 25.91 22.17
N PRO A 103 -0.03 27.05 21.47
CA PRO A 103 0.55 28.29 22.00
C PRO A 103 -0.16 28.77 23.28
N GLU A 104 0.58 29.34 24.24
CA GLU A 104 0.05 29.72 25.57
C GLU A 104 -1.11 30.75 25.49
N ASP A 105 -1.04 31.68 24.55
CA ASP A 105 -2.05 32.70 24.25
C ASP A 105 -3.33 32.11 23.65
N GLN A 106 -3.23 30.99 22.93
CA GLN A 106 -4.37 30.30 22.31
C GLN A 106 -4.97 29.20 23.18
N ALA A 107 -4.31 28.83 24.28
CA ALA A 107 -4.75 27.74 25.14
C ALA A 107 -6.14 27.99 25.76
N GLY A 108 -6.44 29.23 26.15
CA GLY A 108 -7.73 29.59 26.74
C GLY A 108 -8.91 29.40 25.77
N GLU A 109 -8.76 29.87 24.53
CA GLU A 109 -9.79 29.78 23.48
C GLU A 109 -10.01 28.32 23.05
N ARG A 110 -8.93 27.58 22.82
CA ARG A 110 -9.03 26.16 22.44
C ARG A 110 -9.65 25.32 23.53
N VAL A 111 -9.29 25.50 24.80
CA VAL A 111 -9.94 24.82 25.93
C VAL A 111 -11.41 25.22 26.03
N GLY A 112 -11.75 26.48 25.69
CA GLY A 112 -13.12 26.97 25.56
C GLY A 112 -14.01 26.15 24.63
N SER A 113 -13.48 25.69 23.50
CA SER A 113 -14.22 24.81 22.57
C SER A 113 -14.51 23.39 23.11
N TYR A 114 -13.73 22.91 24.09
CA TYR A 114 -13.95 21.61 24.75
C TYR A 114 -15.03 21.67 25.86
N ARG A 115 -15.56 22.87 26.18
CA ARG A 115 -16.55 23.11 27.24
C ARG A 115 -17.92 22.48 26.99
N ALA A 116 -18.27 22.11 25.76
CA ALA A 116 -19.65 21.74 25.39
C ALA A 116 -20.10 20.28 25.69
N ILE A 117 -19.30 19.46 26.39
CA ILE A 117 -19.55 18.01 26.51
C ILE A 117 -19.45 17.55 27.97
N ALA A 118 -20.58 17.36 28.68
CA ALA A 118 -20.65 16.74 30.02
C ALA A 118 -19.59 15.62 30.19
N PHE A 119 -18.84 15.61 31.30
CA PHE A 119 -17.55 14.89 31.49
C PHE A 119 -17.52 13.49 30.84
N LYS A 120 -17.06 13.44 29.59
CA LYS A 120 -16.66 12.21 28.90
C LYS A 120 -15.16 11.99 29.13
N ARG A 121 -14.71 10.75 28.91
CA ARG A 121 -13.31 10.29 29.00
C ARG A 121 -12.30 11.27 28.39
N GLU A 122 -12.63 11.89 27.26
CA GLU A 122 -11.79 12.85 26.55
C GLU A 122 -11.53 14.14 27.36
N ARG A 123 -12.54 14.64 28.07
CA ARG A 123 -12.41 15.83 28.92
C ARG A 123 -11.55 15.54 30.15
N ALA A 124 -11.75 14.39 30.81
CA ALA A 124 -10.94 14.00 31.95
C ALA A 124 -9.45 13.87 31.57
N LYS A 125 -9.16 13.31 30.39
CA LYS A 125 -7.81 13.26 29.83
C LYS A 125 -7.23 14.64 29.51
N LEU A 126 -8.05 15.56 28.99
CA LEU A 126 -7.64 16.94 28.74
C LEU A 126 -7.31 17.68 30.05
N VAL A 127 -8.16 17.54 31.08
CA VAL A 127 -7.93 18.13 32.40
C VAL A 127 -6.62 17.61 33.02
N TRP A 128 -6.37 16.29 32.91
CA TRP A 128 -5.09 15.71 33.30
C TRP A 128 -3.91 16.23 32.47
N ALA A 129 -4.09 16.43 31.16
CA ALA A 129 -3.04 16.97 30.31
C ALA A 129 -2.70 18.44 30.65
N LEU A 130 -3.71 19.27 30.94
CA LEU A 130 -3.54 20.65 31.37
C LEU A 130 -2.85 20.74 32.74
N SER A 131 -3.24 19.89 33.69
CA SER A 131 -2.60 19.87 35.03
C SER A 131 -1.13 19.44 34.96
N ARG A 132 -0.74 18.72 33.91
CA ARG A 132 0.63 18.28 33.62
C ARG A 132 1.46 19.25 32.79
N ASP A 133 0.91 20.40 32.35
CA ASP A 133 1.65 21.39 31.57
C ASP A 133 2.63 22.18 32.46
N GLU A 134 3.83 22.44 31.93
CA GLU A 134 4.88 23.19 32.64
C GLU A 134 4.55 24.68 32.74
N ARG A 135 3.80 25.23 31.77
CA ARG A 135 3.45 26.64 31.71
C ARG A 135 2.38 26.93 32.76
N PRO A 136 2.68 27.77 33.78
CA PRO A 136 1.74 28.03 34.86
C PRO A 136 0.39 28.57 34.37
N LYS A 137 0.37 29.42 33.34
CA LYS A 137 -0.87 29.97 32.78
C LYS A 137 -1.77 28.92 32.12
N VAL A 138 -1.18 27.89 31.50
CA VAL A 138 -1.93 26.77 30.90
C VAL A 138 -2.41 25.82 32.00
N ARG A 139 -1.58 25.56 33.01
CA ARG A 139 -1.93 24.70 34.15
C ARG A 139 -3.13 25.23 34.93
N VAL A 140 -3.23 26.55 35.14
CA VAL A 140 -4.40 27.19 35.79
C VAL A 140 -5.71 26.96 35.02
N LEU A 141 -5.66 26.68 33.70
CA LEU A 141 -6.86 26.34 32.94
C LEU A 141 -7.48 25.01 33.39
N ALA A 142 -6.69 24.07 33.94
CA ALA A 142 -7.22 22.83 34.50
C ALA A 142 -8.20 23.13 35.65
N SER A 143 -7.79 23.94 36.62
CA SER A 143 -8.63 24.35 37.74
C SER A 143 -9.86 25.14 37.28
N ARG A 144 -9.73 25.98 36.24
CA ARG A 144 -10.87 26.69 35.65
C ARG A 144 -11.91 25.72 35.06
N VAL A 145 -11.47 24.75 34.26
CA VAL A 145 -12.36 23.75 33.65
C VAL A 145 -13.05 22.89 34.70
N ILE A 146 -12.33 22.53 35.77
CA ILE A 146 -12.89 21.80 36.91
C ILE A 146 -13.98 22.63 37.60
N ASN A 147 -13.69 23.89 37.93
CA ASN A 147 -14.61 24.77 38.65
C ASN A 147 -15.86 25.13 37.84
N ASP A 148 -15.70 25.43 36.55
CA ASP A 148 -16.82 25.76 35.67
C ASP A 148 -17.81 24.59 35.59
N PHE A 149 -17.31 23.35 35.54
CA PHE A 149 -18.16 22.17 35.51
C PHE A 149 -18.88 21.89 36.83
N PHE A 150 -18.18 21.97 37.96
CA PHE A 150 -18.84 21.78 39.26
C PHE A 150 -19.87 22.87 39.54
N ARG A 151 -19.66 24.09 39.03
CA ARG A 151 -20.66 25.15 39.06
C ARG A 151 -21.86 24.81 38.18
N GLU A 152 -21.65 24.38 36.94
CA GLU A 152 -22.74 23.91 36.06
C GLU A 152 -23.53 22.74 36.68
N ALA A 153 -22.86 21.79 37.34
CA ALA A 153 -23.52 20.67 38.02
C ALA A 153 -24.33 21.12 39.26
N ALA A 154 -23.77 22.03 40.07
CA ALA A 154 -24.47 22.60 41.22
C ALA A 154 -25.64 23.51 40.81
N ASP A 155 -25.53 24.20 39.68
CA ASP A 155 -26.62 25.01 39.11
C ASP A 155 -27.75 24.10 38.59
N ILE A 156 -27.43 22.93 38.02
CA ILE A 156 -28.40 21.89 37.64
C ILE A 156 -29.09 21.30 38.88
N GLU A 157 -28.35 21.00 39.94
CA GLU A 157 -28.88 20.44 41.19
C GLU A 157 -29.76 21.44 41.96
N LYS A 158 -29.36 22.72 42.01
CA LYS A 158 -30.21 23.81 42.51
C LYS A 158 -31.46 24.02 41.67
N ALA A 159 -31.35 23.93 40.34
CA ALA A 159 -32.51 23.99 39.46
C ALA A 159 -33.48 22.83 39.75
N GLN A 160 -32.97 21.63 40.04
CA GLN A 160 -33.80 20.48 40.46
C GLN A 160 -34.50 20.72 41.80
N GLU A 161 -33.80 21.26 42.82
CA GLU A 161 -34.43 21.63 44.10
C GLU A 161 -35.52 22.69 43.94
N ILE A 162 -35.36 23.65 43.03
CA ILE A 162 -36.36 24.68 42.71
C ILE A 162 -37.60 24.07 42.01
N VAL A 163 -37.41 23.11 41.09
CA VAL A 163 -38.51 22.34 40.49
C VAL A 163 -39.30 21.58 41.55
N GLU A 164 -38.61 20.96 42.50
CA GLU A 164 -39.23 20.14 43.54
C GLU A 164 -39.96 20.95 44.61
N ARG A 165 -39.52 22.18 44.89
CA ARG A 165 -40.20 23.10 45.83
C ARG A 165 -41.48 23.73 45.28
N GLY A 166 -41.59 23.83 43.96
CA GLY A 166 -42.83 24.14 43.25
C GLY A 166 -43.56 25.40 43.71
N GLU A 167 -43.07 26.60 43.37
CA GLU A 167 -43.87 27.84 43.35
C GLU A 167 -43.19 28.94 42.50
N GLY A 168 -43.95 29.57 41.57
CA GLY A 168 -43.55 30.76 40.78
C GLY A 168 -43.18 30.54 39.30
N ASP A 169 -43.03 31.63 38.54
CA ASP A 169 -42.71 31.66 37.08
C ASP A 169 -41.40 30.93 36.70
N GLU A 170 -40.55 30.60 37.68
CA GLU A 170 -39.32 29.81 37.52
C GLU A 170 -39.59 28.32 37.21
N VAL A 171 -40.80 27.81 37.46
CA VAL A 171 -41.18 26.40 37.24
C VAL A 171 -41.16 26.01 35.74
N GLU A 172 -41.51 26.93 34.84
CA GLU A 172 -41.53 26.66 33.40
C GLU A 172 -40.11 26.65 32.80
N LEU A 173 -39.24 27.56 33.28
CA LEU A 173 -37.81 27.56 32.97
C LEU A 173 -37.14 26.27 33.48
N ALA A 174 -37.53 25.83 34.67
CA ALA A 174 -36.95 24.65 35.28
C ALA A 174 -37.47 23.33 34.65
N ARG A 175 -38.71 23.29 34.15
CA ARG A 175 -39.22 22.20 33.28
C ARG A 175 -38.49 22.12 31.94
N THR A 176 -38.22 23.26 31.31
CA THR A 176 -37.49 23.29 30.03
C THR A 176 -36.03 22.89 30.19
N LEU A 177 -35.36 23.32 31.27
CA LEU A 177 -34.02 22.85 31.63
C LEU A 177 -34.00 21.35 31.94
N LYS A 178 -35.00 20.81 32.65
CA LYS A 178 -35.13 19.36 32.89
C LYS A 178 -35.26 18.58 31.58
N ALA A 179 -36.12 19.03 30.67
CA ALA A 179 -36.28 18.39 29.36
C ALA A 179 -35.00 18.45 28.51
N GLN A 180 -34.23 19.54 28.61
CA GLN A 180 -32.92 19.63 27.95
C GLN A 180 -31.89 18.69 28.59
N ALA A 181 -31.86 18.58 29.92
CA ALA A 181 -30.98 17.66 30.63
C ALA A 181 -31.29 16.19 30.30
N GLU A 182 -32.57 15.82 30.22
CA GLU A 182 -33.01 14.48 29.80
C GLU A 182 -32.58 14.16 28.36
N ARG A 183 -32.75 15.10 27.42
CA ARG A 183 -32.23 14.94 26.05
C ARG A 183 -30.70 14.82 26.02
N LEU A 184 -29.99 15.58 26.85
CA LEU A 184 -28.53 15.51 26.94
C LEU A 184 -28.07 14.16 27.51
N ALA A 185 -28.81 13.60 28.47
CA ALA A 185 -28.56 12.29 29.03
C ALA A 185 -28.77 11.18 27.98
N GLU A 186 -29.88 11.22 27.22
CA GLU A 186 -30.14 10.29 26.11
C GLU A 186 -29.04 10.37 25.03
N ALA A 187 -28.66 11.58 24.63
CA ALA A 187 -27.57 11.78 23.67
C ALA A 187 -26.22 11.27 24.21
N THR A 188 -26.00 11.36 25.53
CA THR A 188 -24.79 10.84 26.17
C THR A 188 -24.76 9.31 26.09
N VAL A 189 -25.86 8.63 26.39
CA VAL A 189 -25.99 7.15 26.27
C VAL A 189 -25.72 6.69 24.84
N GLN A 190 -26.28 7.36 23.84
CA GLN A 190 -26.02 7.05 22.43
C GLN A 190 -24.54 7.19 22.08
N VAL A 191 -23.86 8.23 22.58
CA VAL A 191 -22.43 8.40 22.34
C VAL A 191 -21.60 7.31 23.03
N THR A 192 -21.94 6.88 24.24
CA THR A 192 -21.25 5.76 24.90
C THR A 192 -21.43 4.44 24.15
N GLU A 193 -22.62 4.18 23.61
CA GLU A 193 -22.84 3.02 22.73
C GLU A 193 -21.99 3.09 21.46
N MET A 194 -21.92 4.26 20.81
CA MET A 194 -21.06 4.45 19.64
C MET A 194 -19.58 4.28 19.97
N GLN A 195 -19.12 4.78 21.12
CA GLN A 195 -17.73 4.62 21.58
C GLN A 195 -17.39 3.15 21.87
N SER A 196 -18.33 2.38 22.43
CA SER A 196 -18.18 0.92 22.61
C SER A 196 -18.00 0.20 21.27
N LYS A 197 -18.85 0.53 20.28
CA LYS A 197 -18.71 0.00 18.91
C LYS A 197 -17.38 0.40 18.27
N LEU A 198 -16.92 1.63 18.49
CA LEU A 198 -15.63 2.10 17.99
C LEU A 198 -14.47 1.29 18.58
N SER A 199 -14.51 0.97 19.88
CA SER A 199 -13.51 0.13 20.53
C SER A 199 -13.49 -1.29 19.99
N GLN A 200 -14.66 -1.87 19.70
CA GLN A 200 -14.76 -3.19 19.06
C GLN A 200 -14.13 -3.18 17.65
N PHE A 201 -14.39 -2.12 16.87
CA PHE A 201 -13.76 -1.97 15.56
C PHE A 201 -12.25 -1.76 15.65
N ASP A 202 -11.73 -1.05 16.66
CA ASP A 202 -10.29 -0.89 16.85
C ASP A 202 -9.60 -2.21 17.21
N GLU A 203 -10.23 -3.08 18.02
CA GLU A 203 -9.71 -4.42 18.32
C GLU A 203 -9.69 -5.32 17.07
N GLU A 204 -10.76 -5.29 16.28
CA GLU A 204 -10.85 -6.04 15.02
C GLU A 204 -9.82 -5.54 13.99
N ARG A 205 -9.63 -4.22 13.92
CA ARG A 205 -8.63 -3.56 13.08
C ARG A 205 -7.20 -4.02 13.43
N VAL A 206 -6.85 -4.11 14.71
CA VAL A 206 -5.53 -4.60 15.16
C VAL A 206 -5.33 -6.06 14.78
N ARG A 207 -6.36 -6.91 14.92
CA ARG A 207 -6.31 -8.30 14.47
C ARG A 207 -6.06 -8.41 12.96
N LEU A 208 -6.77 -7.62 12.15
CA LEU A 208 -6.62 -7.62 10.69
C LEU A 208 -5.22 -7.18 10.25
N LEU A 209 -4.61 -6.19 10.91
CA LEU A 209 -3.22 -5.79 10.62
C LEU A 209 -2.22 -6.92 10.85
N ALA A 210 -2.38 -7.68 11.92
CA ALA A 210 -1.52 -8.81 12.22
C ALA A 210 -1.63 -9.90 11.13
N GLU A 211 -2.84 -10.13 10.62
CA GLU A 211 -3.10 -11.10 9.55
C GLU A 211 -2.54 -10.62 8.21
N ILE A 212 -2.72 -9.33 7.86
CA ILE A 212 -2.13 -8.72 6.66
C ILE A 212 -0.60 -8.85 6.70
N GLY A 213 0.03 -8.49 7.82
CA GLY A 213 1.49 -8.61 7.95
C GLY A 213 1.99 -10.06 7.85
N SER A 214 1.18 -11.05 8.23
CA SER A 214 1.49 -12.47 7.99
C SER A 214 1.39 -12.83 6.50
N LYS A 215 0.32 -12.38 5.83
CA LYS A 215 0.11 -12.61 4.39
C LYS A 215 1.18 -11.94 3.54
N GLU A 216 1.60 -10.72 3.85
CA GLU A 216 2.69 -10.01 3.16
C GLU A 216 4.00 -10.78 3.22
N ARG A 217 4.33 -11.38 4.37
CA ARG A 217 5.53 -12.24 4.51
C ARG A 217 5.44 -13.48 3.62
N MET A 218 4.29 -14.14 3.58
CA MET A 218 4.06 -15.30 2.71
C MET A 218 4.14 -14.92 1.22
N LEU A 219 3.59 -13.76 0.84
CA LEU A 219 3.62 -13.24 -0.53
C LEU A 219 5.06 -12.92 -0.97
N LYS A 220 5.87 -12.35 -0.07
CA LYS A 220 7.29 -12.11 -0.30
C LYS A 220 8.05 -13.41 -0.56
N GLN A 221 7.86 -14.43 0.29
CA GLN A 221 8.47 -15.75 0.09
C GLN A 221 8.03 -16.41 -1.22
N ALA A 222 6.74 -16.33 -1.57
CA ALA A 222 6.23 -16.85 -2.84
C ALA A 222 6.80 -16.11 -4.06
N SER A 223 7.00 -14.79 -3.96
CA SER A 223 7.63 -13.99 -5.01
C SER A 223 9.10 -14.35 -5.21
N GLU A 224 9.84 -14.58 -4.11
CA GLU A 224 11.24 -15.01 -4.15
C GLU A 224 11.36 -16.39 -4.81
N ALA A 225 10.54 -17.37 -4.38
CA ALA A 225 10.50 -18.71 -4.98
C ALA A 225 10.12 -18.68 -6.48
N ARG A 226 9.19 -17.80 -6.87
CA ARG A 226 8.83 -17.60 -8.28
C ARG A 226 10.00 -17.05 -9.08
N GLY A 227 10.77 -16.09 -8.54
CA GLY A 227 11.96 -15.55 -9.19
C GLY A 227 13.02 -16.63 -9.45
N GLU A 228 13.22 -17.54 -8.49
CA GLU A 228 14.13 -18.69 -8.65
C GLU A 228 13.67 -19.64 -9.77
N LEU A 229 12.38 -19.97 -9.81
CA LEU A 229 11.79 -20.82 -10.86
C LEU A 229 11.86 -20.15 -12.25
N GLU A 230 11.58 -18.85 -12.36
CA GLU A 230 11.73 -18.11 -13.61
C GLU A 230 13.19 -18.14 -14.09
N GLY A 231 14.17 -18.02 -13.18
CA GLY A 231 15.59 -18.18 -13.50
C GLY A 231 15.98 -19.60 -13.94
N GLN A 232 15.34 -20.64 -13.41
CA GLN A 232 15.54 -22.03 -13.87
C GLN A 232 14.96 -22.24 -15.28
N VAL A 233 13.75 -21.72 -15.55
CA VAL A 233 13.10 -21.81 -16.87
C VAL A 233 13.94 -21.12 -17.95
N THR A 234 14.51 -19.95 -17.68
CA THR A 234 15.38 -19.26 -18.63
C THR A 234 16.62 -20.09 -18.96
N ARG A 235 17.29 -20.66 -17.94
CA ARG A 235 18.44 -21.56 -18.16
C ARG A 235 18.09 -22.79 -19.00
N LEU A 236 16.92 -23.40 -18.75
CA LEU A 236 16.45 -24.55 -19.52
C LEU A 236 16.17 -24.18 -20.98
N LYS A 237 15.62 -23.00 -21.24
CA LYS A 237 15.41 -22.50 -22.61
C LYS A 237 16.72 -22.29 -23.35
N ASP A 238 17.71 -21.70 -22.70
CA ASP A 238 19.03 -21.50 -23.30
C ASP A 238 19.65 -22.85 -23.68
N THR A 239 19.60 -23.84 -22.77
CA THR A 239 20.08 -25.19 -23.07
C THR A 239 19.30 -25.89 -24.18
N LEU A 240 17.99 -25.63 -24.30
CA LEU A 240 17.18 -26.20 -25.37
C LEU A 240 17.57 -25.61 -26.73
N SER A 241 17.78 -24.29 -26.79
CA SER A 241 18.27 -23.61 -28.00
C SER A 241 19.62 -24.18 -28.45
N ASP A 242 20.53 -24.46 -27.51
CA ASP A 242 21.82 -25.07 -27.84
C ASP A 242 21.67 -26.49 -28.41
N VAL A 243 20.68 -27.26 -27.93
CA VAL A 243 20.39 -28.60 -28.44
C VAL A 243 19.77 -28.53 -29.85
N GLU A 244 18.85 -27.60 -30.09
CA GLU A 244 18.23 -27.40 -31.41
C GLU A 244 19.27 -27.02 -32.48
N VAL A 245 20.25 -26.18 -32.13
CA VAL A 245 21.36 -25.84 -33.02
C VAL A 245 22.21 -27.06 -33.36
N ARG A 246 22.54 -27.90 -32.36
CA ARG A 246 23.30 -29.14 -32.58
C ARG A 246 22.56 -30.17 -33.43
N GLU A 247 21.23 -30.22 -33.32
CA GLU A 247 20.38 -31.12 -34.12
C GLU A 247 20.41 -30.70 -35.59
N LEU A 248 20.29 -29.41 -35.88
CA LEU A 248 20.42 -28.86 -37.25
C LEU A 248 21.82 -29.13 -37.85
N GLU A 249 22.88 -28.95 -37.06
CA GLU A 249 24.26 -29.26 -37.50
C GLU A 249 24.45 -30.74 -37.82
N ALA A 250 23.81 -31.63 -37.05
CA ALA A 250 23.85 -33.08 -37.27
C ALA A 250 23.08 -33.49 -38.54
N GLU A 251 21.91 -32.89 -38.80
CA GLU A 251 21.14 -33.13 -40.03
C GLU A 251 21.91 -32.69 -41.29
N GLU A 252 22.59 -31.54 -41.25
CA GLU A 252 23.45 -31.10 -42.34
C GLU A 252 24.63 -32.04 -42.57
N ALA A 253 25.27 -32.53 -41.50
CA ALA A 253 26.35 -33.49 -41.61
C ALA A 253 25.89 -34.80 -42.25
N GLN A 254 24.70 -35.30 -41.87
CA GLN A 254 24.10 -36.50 -42.44
C GLN A 254 23.76 -36.33 -43.93
N ARG A 255 23.30 -35.14 -44.32
CA ARG A 255 23.06 -34.80 -45.72
C ARG A 255 24.36 -34.81 -46.54
N ARG A 256 25.43 -34.21 -46.02
CA ARG A 256 26.76 -34.22 -46.66
C ARG A 256 27.30 -35.64 -46.82
N GLU A 257 27.08 -36.50 -45.82
CA GLU A 257 27.47 -37.91 -45.89
C GLU A 257 26.71 -38.65 -46.98
N ARG A 258 25.39 -38.45 -47.11
CA ARG A 258 24.58 -39.02 -48.20
C ARG A 258 25.03 -38.57 -49.59
N GLU A 259 25.34 -37.27 -49.74
CA GLU A 259 25.86 -36.71 -50.98
C GLU A 259 27.25 -37.29 -51.33
N ALA A 260 28.13 -37.46 -50.34
CA ALA A 260 29.42 -38.12 -50.51
C ALA A 260 29.27 -39.60 -50.90
N ARG A 261 28.34 -40.33 -50.28
CA ARG A 261 28.01 -41.73 -50.60
C ARG A 261 27.57 -41.87 -52.07
N ALA A 262 26.65 -41.02 -52.51
CA ALA A 262 26.19 -41.00 -53.91
C ALA A 262 27.32 -40.69 -54.90
N LYS A 263 28.28 -39.82 -54.52
CA LYS A 263 29.47 -39.51 -55.33
C LYS A 263 30.40 -40.71 -55.45
N ILE A 264 30.60 -41.45 -54.36
CA ILE A 264 31.40 -42.68 -54.34
C ILE A 264 30.78 -43.72 -55.27
N ASP A 265 29.45 -43.91 -55.23
CA ASP A 265 28.76 -44.85 -56.12
C ASP A 265 28.88 -44.45 -57.60
N GLU A 266 28.79 -43.15 -57.90
CA GLU A 266 29.00 -42.60 -59.25
C GLU A 266 30.42 -42.88 -59.76
N LEU A 267 31.44 -42.61 -58.93
CA LEU A 267 32.84 -42.85 -59.25
C LEU A 267 33.14 -44.34 -59.41
N THR A 268 32.57 -45.19 -58.56
CA THR A 268 32.67 -46.65 -58.64
C THR A 268 32.06 -47.16 -59.94
N GLY A 269 30.93 -46.60 -60.37
CA GLY A 269 30.32 -46.90 -61.67
C GLY A 269 31.19 -46.47 -62.87
N LYS A 270 31.88 -45.34 -62.77
CA LYS A 270 32.85 -44.88 -63.79
C LYS A 270 34.09 -45.77 -63.83
N LEU A 271 34.58 -46.20 -62.66
CA LEU A 271 35.74 -47.07 -62.53
C LEU A 271 35.46 -48.44 -63.17
N ARG A 272 34.29 -49.02 -62.94
CA ARG A 272 33.83 -50.25 -63.63
C ARG A 272 33.74 -50.10 -65.16
N ARG A 273 33.40 -48.91 -65.66
CA ARG A 273 33.38 -48.64 -67.12
C ARG A 273 34.79 -48.53 -67.69
N LEU A 274 35.71 -47.92 -66.95
CA LEU A 274 37.13 -47.83 -67.30
C LEU A 274 37.81 -49.20 -67.21
N GLU A 275 37.47 -50.04 -66.24
CA GLU A 275 37.93 -51.43 -66.14
C GLU A 275 37.44 -52.28 -67.31
N LYS A 276 36.18 -52.09 -67.76
CA LYS A 276 35.67 -52.71 -68.99
C LYS A 276 36.42 -52.27 -70.25
N LEU A 277 36.94 -51.04 -70.29
CA LEU A 277 37.76 -50.52 -71.39
C LEU A 277 39.23 -50.95 -71.26
N ALA A 278 39.72 -51.15 -70.04
CA ALA A 278 41.07 -51.64 -69.73
C ALA A 278 41.20 -53.17 -69.87
N GLY A 279 40.08 -53.91 -69.86
CA GLY A 279 40.01 -55.33 -70.21
C GLY A 279 40.41 -55.66 -71.66
N ALA A 280 40.83 -54.67 -72.45
CA ALA A 280 41.50 -54.85 -73.73
C ALA A 280 43.04 -54.94 -73.62
N SER A 281 43.64 -55.08 -72.42
CA SER A 281 45.07 -55.40 -72.30
C SER A 281 45.40 -56.16 -70.99
N GLY A 282 46.23 -57.20 -71.12
CA GLY A 282 46.47 -58.24 -70.11
C GLY A 282 47.41 -57.85 -68.96
N ALA A 283 46.84 -57.26 -67.91
CA ALA A 283 47.43 -57.21 -66.57
C ALA A 283 46.31 -57.31 -65.52
N LEU A 284 45.83 -58.53 -65.23
CA LEU A 284 44.57 -58.74 -64.47
C LEU A 284 44.64 -59.79 -63.35
N THR A 285 45.79 -59.99 -62.72
CA THR A 285 45.91 -60.95 -61.58
C THR A 285 46.22 -60.29 -60.25
N ASP A 286 47.00 -59.20 -60.21
CA ASP A 286 47.33 -58.52 -58.95
C ASP A 286 46.23 -57.55 -58.49
N ALA A 287 45.50 -56.95 -59.43
CA ALA A 287 44.36 -56.07 -59.14
C ALA A 287 43.13 -56.81 -58.60
N GLN A 288 42.99 -58.11 -58.86
CA GLN A 288 41.85 -58.91 -58.38
C GLN A 288 41.94 -59.17 -56.86
N GLY A 289 43.15 -59.35 -56.31
CA GLY A 289 43.35 -59.54 -54.87
C GLY A 289 43.14 -58.27 -54.04
N GLU A 290 43.53 -57.09 -54.56
CA GLU A 290 43.25 -55.81 -53.92
C GLU A 290 41.76 -55.46 -53.95
N LEU A 291 41.05 -55.82 -55.03
CA LEU A 291 39.60 -55.61 -55.16
C LEU A 291 38.81 -56.47 -54.15
N GLU A 292 39.19 -57.73 -53.93
CA GLU A 292 38.56 -58.59 -52.91
C GLU A 292 38.83 -58.10 -51.48
N SER A 293 40.05 -57.61 -51.22
CA SER A 293 40.41 -57.01 -49.92
C SER A 293 39.60 -55.73 -49.64
N LEU A 294 39.46 -54.86 -50.63
CA LEU A 294 38.67 -53.63 -50.52
C LEU A 294 37.16 -53.92 -50.42
N ALA A 295 36.65 -54.93 -51.13
CA ALA A 295 35.26 -55.36 -51.01
C ALA A 295 34.93 -55.88 -49.61
N SER A 296 35.82 -56.69 -49.02
CA SER A 296 35.67 -57.18 -47.65
C SER A 296 35.67 -56.03 -46.62
N LYS A 297 36.56 -55.05 -46.79
CA LYS A 297 36.65 -53.88 -45.90
C LYS A 297 35.45 -52.94 -46.04
N ASN A 298 34.89 -52.82 -47.24
CA ASN A 298 33.68 -52.05 -47.48
C ASN A 298 32.46 -52.73 -46.83
N GLU A 299 32.36 -54.05 -46.92
CA GLU A 299 31.30 -54.81 -46.25
C GLU A 299 31.37 -54.70 -44.71
N GLU A 300 32.58 -54.65 -44.14
CA GLU A 300 32.80 -54.40 -42.72
C GLU A 300 32.38 -52.98 -42.31
N LEU A 301 32.73 -51.96 -43.10
CA LEU A 301 32.33 -50.57 -42.86
C LEU A 301 30.81 -50.38 -42.94
N HIS A 302 30.13 -51.05 -43.88
CA HIS A 302 28.67 -51.03 -43.97
C HIS A 302 28.01 -51.60 -42.69
N ARG A 303 28.53 -52.71 -42.16
CA ARG A 303 28.00 -53.30 -40.90
C ARG A 303 28.22 -52.42 -39.68
N VAL A 304 29.33 -51.67 -39.64
CA VAL A 304 29.59 -50.71 -38.55
C VAL A 304 28.66 -49.51 -38.65
N LEU A 305 28.43 -49.00 -39.86
CA LEU A 305 27.54 -47.86 -40.07
C LEU A 305 26.08 -48.21 -39.77
N ASP A 306 25.60 -49.38 -40.19
CA ASP A 306 24.23 -49.82 -39.91
C ASP A 306 23.97 -49.96 -38.39
N ARG A 307 24.98 -50.37 -37.61
CA ARG A 307 24.89 -50.40 -36.15
C ARG A 307 24.84 -48.99 -35.56
N ALA A 308 25.71 -48.08 -36.04
CA ALA A 308 25.73 -46.70 -35.58
C ALA A 308 24.41 -45.97 -35.88
N GLU A 309 23.82 -46.18 -37.06
CA GLU A 309 22.52 -45.63 -37.42
C GLU A 309 21.37 -46.17 -36.53
N GLN A 310 21.40 -47.47 -36.21
CA GLN A 310 20.40 -48.06 -35.31
C GLN A 310 20.53 -47.55 -33.87
N ASP A 311 21.75 -47.37 -33.37
CA ASP A 311 21.99 -46.86 -32.02
C ASP A 311 21.59 -45.38 -31.91
N HIS A 312 21.92 -44.57 -32.92
CA HIS A 312 21.52 -43.16 -32.96
C HIS A 312 19.99 -42.99 -33.03
N LYS A 313 19.31 -43.84 -33.81
CA LYS A 313 17.84 -43.84 -33.90
C LYS A 313 17.17 -44.18 -32.56
N ARG A 314 17.76 -45.10 -31.79
CA ARG A 314 17.27 -45.43 -30.44
C ARG A 314 17.46 -44.27 -29.47
N GLU A 315 18.59 -43.59 -29.54
CA GLU A 315 18.91 -42.46 -28.66
C GLU A 315 17.97 -41.26 -28.92
N LEU A 316 17.70 -40.94 -30.19
CA LEU A 316 16.71 -39.93 -30.60
C LEU A 316 15.32 -40.23 -30.04
N THR A 317 14.83 -41.47 -30.17
CA THR A 317 13.52 -41.84 -29.62
C THR A 317 13.44 -41.78 -28.09
N SER A 318 14.56 -41.97 -27.39
CA SER A 318 14.62 -41.81 -25.94
C SER A 318 14.55 -40.34 -25.54
N ARG A 319 15.34 -39.49 -26.19
CA ARG A 319 15.33 -38.03 -25.96
C ARG A 319 13.97 -37.41 -26.27
N ASP A 320 13.29 -37.87 -27.31
CA ASP A 320 11.96 -37.38 -27.69
C ASP A 320 10.89 -37.69 -26.63
N LYS A 321 10.98 -38.86 -25.98
CA LYS A 321 10.10 -39.22 -24.86
C LYS A 321 10.36 -38.35 -23.64
N GLU A 322 11.63 -38.07 -23.34
CA GLU A 322 12.03 -37.24 -22.20
C GLU A 322 11.58 -35.79 -22.38
N ARG A 323 11.75 -35.24 -23.59
CA ARG A 323 11.24 -33.91 -23.97
C ARG A 323 9.73 -33.80 -23.78
N ARG A 324 8.96 -34.78 -24.24
CA ARG A 324 7.48 -34.79 -24.09
C ARG A 324 7.06 -34.86 -22.63
N ARG A 325 7.77 -35.62 -21.80
CA ARG A 325 7.51 -35.70 -20.37
C ARG A 325 7.75 -34.36 -19.68
N MET A 326 8.89 -33.73 -19.92
CA MET A 326 9.21 -32.42 -19.33
C MET A 326 8.23 -31.33 -19.79
N GLN A 327 7.79 -31.37 -21.05
CA GLN A 327 6.79 -30.43 -21.56
C GLN A 327 5.43 -30.58 -20.83
N SER A 328 5.02 -31.81 -20.51
CA SER A 328 3.81 -32.08 -19.73
C SER A 328 3.90 -31.53 -18.30
N GLU A 329 5.04 -31.73 -17.62
CA GLU A 329 5.27 -31.21 -16.26
C GLU A 329 5.26 -29.67 -16.22
N ILE A 330 5.80 -29.02 -17.26
CA ILE A 330 5.75 -27.55 -17.39
C ILE A 330 4.32 -27.03 -17.52
N ASP A 331 3.49 -27.72 -18.32
CA ASP A 331 2.12 -27.30 -18.57
C ASP A 331 1.22 -27.49 -17.33
N GLU A 332 1.46 -28.55 -16.55
CA GLU A 332 0.81 -28.76 -15.23
C GLU A 332 1.16 -27.63 -14.24
N LEU A 333 2.44 -27.30 -14.09
CA LEU A 333 2.89 -26.23 -13.18
C LEU A 333 2.33 -24.85 -13.56
N ARG A 334 2.18 -24.57 -14.85
CA ARG A 334 1.55 -23.32 -15.33
C ARG A 334 0.07 -23.25 -14.94
N GLN A 335 -0.62 -24.37 -14.99
CA GLN A 335 -2.03 -24.45 -14.65
C GLN A 335 -2.25 -24.26 -13.14
N GLU A 336 -1.40 -24.86 -12.31
CA GLU A 336 -1.39 -24.66 -10.86
C GLU A 336 -1.11 -23.20 -10.47
N LEU A 337 -0.11 -22.57 -11.12
CA LEU A 337 0.23 -21.17 -10.90
C LEU A 337 -0.93 -20.22 -11.26
N HIS A 338 -1.66 -20.53 -12.33
CA HIS A 338 -2.83 -19.75 -12.74
C HIS A 338 -3.95 -19.82 -11.69
N GLN A 339 -4.23 -21.01 -11.14
CA GLN A 339 -5.24 -21.18 -10.10
C GLN A 339 -4.85 -20.47 -8.79
N ALA A 340 -3.59 -20.55 -8.38
CA ALA A 340 -3.09 -19.87 -7.18
C ALA A 340 -3.22 -18.34 -7.29
N ARG A 341 -2.95 -17.75 -8.46
CA ARG A 341 -3.13 -16.32 -8.71
C ARG A 341 -4.60 -15.89 -8.64
N LYS A 342 -5.52 -16.71 -9.15
CA LYS A 342 -6.95 -16.42 -9.11
C LYS A 342 -7.49 -16.42 -7.67
N GLN A 343 -7.09 -17.40 -6.86
CA GLN A 343 -7.46 -17.46 -5.43
C GLN A 343 -6.88 -16.30 -4.60
N LEU A 344 -5.73 -15.76 -5.00
CA LEU A 344 -5.13 -14.59 -4.37
C LEU A 344 -5.91 -13.31 -4.72
N ALA A 345 -6.29 -13.13 -5.99
CA ALA A 345 -7.09 -11.99 -6.44
C ALA A 345 -8.48 -11.94 -5.75
N GLU A 346 -9.14 -13.09 -5.61
CA GLU A 346 -10.44 -13.22 -4.94
C GLU A 346 -10.34 -12.95 -3.42
N ARG A 347 -9.18 -13.20 -2.80
CA ARG A 347 -8.93 -12.88 -1.37
C ARG A 347 -8.59 -11.41 -1.13
N GLU A 348 -8.02 -10.72 -2.12
CA GLU A 348 -7.65 -9.30 -2.02
C GLU A 348 -8.85 -8.34 -2.19
N GLU A 349 -9.91 -8.77 -2.88
CA GLU A 349 -11.11 -7.97 -3.12
C GLU A 349 -12.00 -7.82 -1.87
N GLY A 350 -11.84 -8.72 -0.88
CA GLY A 350 -12.58 -8.69 0.39
C GLY A 350 -11.97 -7.83 1.50
N THR A 351 -10.75 -7.28 1.34
CA THR A 351 -10.01 -6.62 2.46
C THR A 351 -9.56 -5.18 2.17
N ARG A 352 -10.03 -4.54 1.07
CA ARG A 352 -9.65 -3.16 0.72
C ARG A 352 -10.72 -2.12 1.03
N SER A 353 -11.33 -2.20 2.21
CA SER A 353 -12.04 -1.04 2.79
C SER A 353 -11.43 -0.66 4.13
N SER A 354 -10.88 0.56 4.17
CA SER A 354 -10.52 1.34 5.36
C SER A 354 -9.10 1.18 5.91
N TRP A 355 -8.16 1.89 5.28
CA TRP A 355 -6.99 2.45 5.96
C TRP A 355 -6.79 3.89 5.49
N ILE A 356 -7.04 4.86 6.39
CA ILE A 356 -6.72 6.27 6.16
C ILE A 356 -5.20 6.40 6.29
N VAL A 357 -4.53 6.50 5.14
CA VAL A 357 -3.12 6.92 5.05
C VAL A 357 -3.09 8.43 5.28
N GLU A 358 -2.20 8.92 6.15
CA GLU A 358 -1.97 10.36 6.30
C GLU A 358 -1.57 10.94 4.95
N ARG A 359 -2.42 11.81 4.39
CA ARG A 359 -2.16 12.46 3.11
C ARG A 359 -1.02 13.45 3.25
N THR A 360 0.07 13.18 2.55
CA THR A 360 1.22 14.08 2.50
C THR A 360 0.84 15.39 1.79
N ASN A 361 1.54 16.49 2.10
CA ASN A 361 1.41 17.77 1.38
C ASN A 361 1.95 17.70 -0.07
N GLY A 362 2.26 16.51 -0.59
CA GLY A 362 2.77 16.30 -1.94
C GLY A 362 1.68 16.31 -3.01
N ILE A 363 2.08 16.63 -4.25
CA ILE A 363 1.22 16.55 -5.43
C ILE A 363 1.46 15.25 -6.20
N ALA A 364 0.41 14.72 -6.83
CA ALA A 364 0.53 13.72 -7.89
C ALA A 364 0.30 14.39 -9.24
N ILE A 365 1.14 14.11 -10.24
CA ILE A 365 0.99 14.63 -11.60
C ILE A 365 0.76 13.44 -12.53
N LEU A 366 -0.35 13.44 -13.27
CA LEU A 366 -0.70 12.38 -14.21
C LEU A 366 -0.82 12.97 -15.61
N LEU A 367 0.08 12.56 -16.49
CA LEU A 367 0.20 13.07 -17.85
C LEU A 367 -0.39 12.10 -18.87
N ASP A 368 -1.46 12.55 -19.53
CA ASP A 368 -1.95 11.95 -20.76
C ASP A 368 -1.14 12.49 -21.95
N GLN A 369 -0.09 11.74 -22.32
CA GLN A 369 0.83 12.17 -23.35
C GLN A 369 0.14 12.29 -24.72
N ALA A 370 -0.78 11.37 -25.03
CA ALA A 370 -1.43 11.31 -26.34
C ALA A 370 -2.39 12.48 -26.53
N ASN A 371 -3.23 12.79 -25.53
CA ASN A 371 -4.17 13.92 -25.58
C ASN A 371 -3.42 15.26 -25.71
N LEU A 372 -2.38 15.44 -24.89
CA LEU A 372 -1.63 16.70 -24.87
C LEU A 372 -0.81 16.91 -26.15
N ALA A 373 -0.14 15.86 -26.65
CA ALA A 373 0.63 15.94 -27.90
C ALA A 373 -0.27 16.16 -29.12
N ALA A 374 -1.46 15.55 -29.15
CA ALA A 374 -2.44 15.78 -30.21
C ALA A 374 -2.88 17.26 -30.23
N THR A 375 -3.22 17.81 -29.07
CA THR A 375 -3.64 19.22 -28.95
C THR A 375 -2.54 20.19 -29.39
N ALA A 376 -1.29 19.96 -28.95
CA ALA A 376 -0.14 20.78 -29.34
C ALA A 376 0.13 20.73 -30.85
N SER A 377 0.05 19.53 -31.45
CA SER A 377 0.24 19.34 -32.88
C SER A 377 -0.85 20.03 -33.69
N ILE A 378 -2.13 19.82 -33.34
CA ILE A 378 -3.28 20.32 -34.09
C ILE A 378 -3.42 21.85 -33.96
N SER A 379 -3.27 22.38 -32.74
CA SER A 379 -3.60 23.78 -32.45
C SER A 379 -2.40 24.71 -32.59
N TYR A 380 -1.18 24.20 -32.38
CA TYR A 380 0.04 25.01 -32.37
C TYR A 380 1.07 24.58 -33.41
N GLY A 381 0.91 23.42 -34.06
CA GLY A 381 1.90 22.90 -35.01
C GLY A 381 3.26 22.58 -34.38
N ARG A 382 3.32 22.40 -33.05
CA ARG A 382 4.54 22.25 -32.26
C ARG A 382 4.50 20.98 -31.41
N LYS A 383 5.67 20.54 -30.95
CA LYS A 383 5.79 19.42 -30.02
C LYS A 383 5.77 19.93 -28.58
N VAL A 384 5.35 19.09 -27.65
CA VAL A 384 5.36 19.42 -26.23
C VAL A 384 6.77 19.22 -25.67
N ASN A 385 7.29 20.20 -24.95
CA ASN A 385 8.51 20.09 -24.16
C ASN A 385 8.17 19.49 -22.79
N PHE A 386 8.26 18.16 -22.67
CA PHE A 386 7.87 17.45 -21.44
C PHE A 386 8.79 17.72 -20.24
N ALA A 387 10.01 18.21 -20.47
CA ALA A 387 10.92 18.61 -19.39
C ALA A 387 10.53 19.98 -18.83
N ALA A 388 10.27 20.96 -19.69
CA ALA A 388 9.76 22.27 -19.28
C ALA A 388 8.38 22.16 -18.62
N LEU A 389 7.51 21.30 -19.18
CA LEU A 389 6.21 21.00 -18.61
C LEU A 389 6.31 20.42 -17.20
N TYR A 390 7.23 19.48 -16.97
CA TYR A 390 7.44 18.91 -15.63
C TYR A 390 7.80 19.98 -14.61
N GLU A 391 8.75 20.87 -14.93
CA GLU A 391 9.16 21.94 -14.02
C GLU A 391 8.05 22.97 -13.79
N GLU A 392 7.29 23.32 -14.83
CA GLU A 392 6.13 24.23 -14.69
C GLU A 392 5.04 23.63 -13.78
N LEU A 393 4.71 22.35 -13.95
CA LEU A 393 3.69 21.68 -13.16
C LEU A 393 4.14 21.43 -11.72
N ARG A 394 5.41 21.08 -11.50
CA ARG A 394 5.97 20.89 -10.16
C ARG A 394 6.05 22.21 -9.40
N ALA A 395 6.54 23.27 -10.04
CA ALA A 395 6.88 24.53 -9.39
C ALA A 395 7.70 24.30 -8.10
N ALA A 396 7.33 24.93 -6.99
CA ALA A 396 7.97 24.74 -5.67
C ALA A 396 7.30 23.65 -4.80
N ARG A 397 6.43 22.80 -5.38
CA ARG A 397 5.64 21.82 -4.62
C ARG A 397 6.37 20.47 -4.53
N PRO A 398 6.33 19.77 -3.38
CA PRO A 398 6.87 18.42 -3.29
C PRO A 398 6.05 17.46 -4.17
N VAL A 399 6.71 16.70 -5.03
CA VAL A 399 6.06 15.73 -5.92
C VAL A 399 6.09 14.37 -5.25
N HIS A 400 4.91 13.81 -4.98
CA HIS A 400 4.76 12.45 -4.49
C HIS A 400 4.90 11.42 -5.63
N ALA A 401 4.30 11.72 -6.78
CA ALA A 401 4.38 10.91 -7.98
C ALA A 401 4.19 11.79 -9.22
N ALA A 402 4.92 11.50 -10.29
CA ALA A 402 4.71 12.11 -11.60
C ALA A 402 4.76 11.01 -12.66
N VAL A 403 3.60 10.67 -13.23
CA VAL A 403 3.43 9.51 -14.11
C VAL A 403 3.05 9.99 -15.51
N ALA A 404 3.79 9.56 -16.52
CA ALA A 404 3.52 9.82 -17.93
C ALA A 404 2.99 8.56 -18.62
N PHE A 405 1.78 8.65 -19.15
CA PHE A 405 1.11 7.55 -19.86
C PHE A 405 1.35 7.69 -21.36
N VAL A 406 2.10 6.76 -21.93
CA VAL A 406 2.62 6.85 -23.30
C VAL A 406 2.17 5.63 -24.10
N VAL A 407 1.80 5.87 -25.36
CA VAL A 407 1.43 4.81 -26.31
C VAL A 407 2.61 4.53 -27.25
N ASP A 408 3.06 3.27 -27.28
CA ASP A 408 4.09 2.82 -28.20
C ASP A 408 3.49 2.43 -29.55
N ASN A 409 3.63 3.32 -30.53
CA ASN A 409 3.17 3.10 -31.90
C ASN A 409 4.24 2.44 -32.80
N GLY A 410 5.35 1.94 -32.25
CA GLY A 410 6.40 1.24 -33.00
C GLY A 410 7.37 2.16 -33.75
N GLY A 411 7.52 3.42 -33.31
CA GLY A 411 8.43 4.38 -33.92
C GLY A 411 9.90 4.13 -33.57
N ALA A 412 10.81 4.32 -34.52
CA ALA A 412 12.25 4.09 -34.32
C ALA A 412 12.90 4.99 -33.24
N ALA A 413 12.26 6.11 -32.87
CA ALA A 413 12.72 7.03 -31.85
C ALA A 413 11.98 6.89 -30.51
N PHE A 414 11.15 5.86 -30.34
CA PHE A 414 10.31 5.68 -29.15
C PHE A 414 11.12 5.53 -27.87
N ASP A 415 12.15 4.69 -27.88
CA ASP A 415 12.99 4.44 -26.70
C ASP A 415 13.74 5.72 -26.29
N ALA A 416 14.25 6.48 -27.25
CA ALA A 416 14.93 7.76 -26.99
C ALA A 416 13.98 8.79 -26.36
N PHE A 417 12.72 8.82 -26.81
CA PHE A 417 11.69 9.67 -26.24
C PHE A 417 11.36 9.28 -24.79
N VAL A 418 11.21 7.98 -24.52
CA VAL A 418 10.99 7.46 -23.16
C VAL A 418 12.15 7.81 -22.23
N ASP A 419 13.38 7.72 -22.72
CA ASP A 419 14.57 8.08 -21.94
C ASP A 419 14.60 9.57 -21.58
N VAL A 420 14.18 10.45 -22.50
CA VAL A 420 14.05 11.89 -22.22
C VAL A 420 13.01 12.13 -21.11
N LEU A 421 11.85 11.49 -21.17
CA LEU A 421 10.82 11.60 -20.12
C LEU A 421 11.35 11.13 -18.75
N LYS A 422 12.02 9.98 -18.70
CA LYS A 422 12.61 9.46 -17.46
C LYS A 422 13.66 10.41 -16.88
N ARG A 423 14.54 10.96 -17.73
CA ARG A 423 15.55 11.95 -17.29
C ARG A 423 14.92 13.25 -16.77
N ALA A 424 13.77 13.64 -17.32
CA ALA A 424 13.01 14.79 -16.84
C ALA A 424 12.29 14.54 -15.49
N GLY A 425 12.23 13.29 -15.01
CA GLY A 425 11.63 12.95 -13.71
C GLY A 425 10.26 12.29 -13.78
N TRP A 426 9.82 11.86 -14.97
CA TRP A 426 8.57 11.11 -15.14
C TRP A 426 8.76 9.60 -14.91
N ASP A 427 7.84 8.97 -14.18
CA ASP A 427 7.61 7.54 -14.22
C ASP A 427 6.78 7.20 -15.47
N VAL A 428 7.35 6.46 -16.43
CA VAL A 428 6.73 6.27 -17.75
C VAL A 428 6.00 4.93 -17.82
N ARG A 429 4.69 4.98 -18.05
CA ARG A 429 3.84 3.79 -18.30
C ARG A 429 3.61 3.65 -19.80
N ILE A 430 3.98 2.49 -20.35
CA ILE A 430 3.95 2.23 -21.80
C ILE A 430 2.84 1.23 -22.14
N LYS A 431 1.98 1.56 -23.09
CA LYS A 431 0.94 0.67 -23.64
C LYS A 431 1.18 0.49 -25.14
N ARG A 432 1.22 -0.77 -25.57
CA ARG A 432 1.22 -1.11 -26.99
C ARG A 432 -0.23 -1.27 -27.46
N PRO A 433 -0.66 -0.57 -28.52
CA PRO A 433 -2.01 -0.69 -29.06
C PRO A 433 -2.33 -2.16 -29.40
N LYS A 434 -3.49 -2.64 -28.95
CA LYS A 434 -4.02 -3.94 -29.38
C LYS A 434 -5.07 -3.69 -30.47
N LYS A 435 -4.87 -4.34 -31.62
CA LYS A 435 -5.88 -4.41 -32.68
C LYS A 435 -6.79 -5.60 -32.37
N PHE A 436 -8.08 -5.34 -32.24
CA PHE A 436 -9.08 -6.38 -32.02
C PHE A 436 -9.60 -6.91 -33.36
N ALA A 437 -10.18 -8.12 -33.32
CA ALA A 437 -10.71 -8.81 -34.50
C ALA A 437 -11.87 -8.05 -35.18
N ASP A 438 -12.48 -7.09 -34.46
CA ASP A 438 -13.54 -6.21 -34.95
C ASP A 438 -13.01 -4.92 -35.62
N GLY A 439 -11.69 -4.76 -35.74
CA GLY A 439 -11.05 -3.58 -36.32
C GLY A 439 -10.91 -2.39 -35.37
N SER A 440 -11.46 -2.47 -34.15
CA SER A 440 -11.26 -1.45 -33.13
C SER A 440 -9.82 -1.49 -32.59
N THR A 441 -9.24 -0.31 -32.38
CA THR A 441 -7.90 -0.16 -31.78
C THR A 441 -8.05 0.55 -30.45
N LYS A 442 -7.87 -0.17 -29.34
CA LYS A 442 -7.89 0.44 -28.00
C LYS A 442 -6.50 0.91 -27.63
N ALA A 443 -6.22 2.17 -27.91
CA ALA A 443 -4.93 2.81 -27.67
C ALA A 443 -4.95 3.88 -26.56
N ASP A 444 -6.12 4.25 -26.03
CA ASP A 444 -6.24 5.22 -24.94
C ASP A 444 -5.63 4.73 -23.61
N TRP A 445 -5.34 5.67 -22.72
CA TRP A 445 -4.88 5.38 -21.36
C TRP A 445 -5.92 5.72 -20.29
N ASP A 446 -7.13 6.11 -20.67
CA ASP A 446 -8.14 6.72 -19.78
C ASP A 446 -8.41 5.87 -18.54
N MET A 447 -8.59 4.56 -18.72
CA MET A 447 -8.81 3.65 -17.61
C MET A 447 -7.56 3.50 -16.73
N GLY A 448 -6.37 3.48 -17.31
CA GLY A 448 -5.11 3.40 -16.56
C GLY A 448 -4.84 4.67 -15.76
N ILE A 449 -5.08 5.84 -16.37
CA ILE A 449 -5.01 7.15 -15.72
C ILE A 449 -6.02 7.23 -14.57
N ALA A 450 -7.27 6.81 -14.79
CA ALA A 450 -8.30 6.82 -13.76
C ALA A 450 -7.97 5.90 -12.57
N MET A 451 -7.43 4.70 -12.85
CA MET A 451 -7.01 3.77 -11.80
C MET A 451 -5.85 4.33 -10.98
N GLU A 452 -4.81 4.85 -11.63
CA GLU A 452 -3.66 5.46 -10.94
C GLU A 452 -4.10 6.67 -10.10
N ALA A 453 -4.99 7.50 -10.64
CA ALA A 453 -5.54 8.66 -9.93
C ALA A 453 -6.30 8.27 -8.66
N VAL A 454 -7.13 7.23 -8.73
CA VAL A 454 -7.90 6.72 -7.58
C VAL A 454 -6.97 6.12 -6.53
N GLU A 455 -5.90 5.44 -6.94
CA GLU A 455 -4.89 4.89 -6.03
C GLU A 455 -4.13 5.99 -5.28
N LEU A 456 -3.65 6.99 -6.01
CA LEU A 456 -2.90 8.12 -5.47
C LEU A 456 -3.76 9.05 -4.60
N ALA A 457 -5.08 9.08 -4.81
CA ALA A 457 -6.04 9.88 -4.03
C ALA A 457 -5.98 9.65 -2.51
N SER A 458 -5.47 8.51 -2.08
CA SER A 458 -5.28 8.17 -0.66
C SER A 458 -3.99 8.73 -0.06
N ARG A 459 -3.03 9.15 -0.90
CA ARG A 459 -1.65 9.51 -0.51
C ARG A 459 -1.33 10.99 -0.68
N VAL A 460 -2.06 11.68 -1.56
CA VAL A 460 -1.85 13.10 -1.88
C VAL A 460 -3.06 13.96 -1.51
N GLN A 461 -2.81 15.24 -1.23
CA GLN A 461 -3.86 16.24 -1.06
C GLN A 461 -4.27 16.88 -2.38
N THR A 462 -3.36 16.96 -3.35
CA THR A 462 -3.59 17.56 -4.66
C THR A 462 -3.17 16.63 -5.78
N LEU A 463 -4.02 16.49 -6.79
CA LEU A 463 -3.77 15.76 -8.02
C LEU A 463 -3.86 16.71 -9.21
N VAL A 464 -2.80 16.74 -10.03
CA VAL A 464 -2.70 17.49 -11.27
C VAL A 464 -2.94 16.53 -12.43
N LEU A 465 -4.10 16.63 -13.06
CA LEU A 465 -4.44 15.88 -14.27
C LEU A 465 -4.03 16.69 -15.49
N VAL A 466 -3.03 16.21 -16.23
CA VAL A 466 -2.58 16.85 -17.46
C VAL A 466 -3.27 16.19 -18.65
N SER A 467 -4.51 16.63 -18.90
CA SER A 467 -5.34 16.22 -20.03
C SER A 467 -6.46 17.25 -20.23
N GLY A 468 -6.92 17.40 -21.47
CA GLY A 468 -8.09 18.20 -21.81
C GLY A 468 -9.38 17.41 -21.94
N ASP A 469 -9.33 16.07 -21.78
CA ASP A 469 -10.44 15.18 -22.10
C ASP A 469 -11.60 15.24 -21.08
N GLY A 470 -12.79 15.58 -21.58
CA GLY A 470 -14.03 15.66 -20.81
C GLY A 470 -14.44 14.34 -20.14
N ASP A 471 -13.99 13.21 -20.68
CA ASP A 471 -14.29 11.88 -20.14
C ASP A 471 -13.72 11.64 -18.73
N PHE A 472 -12.76 12.48 -18.29
CA PHE A 472 -12.26 12.48 -16.92
C PHE A 472 -13.15 13.21 -15.91
N LEU A 473 -14.22 13.92 -16.32
CA LEU A 473 -15.09 14.64 -15.38
C LEU A 473 -15.66 13.75 -14.25
N PRO A 474 -16.13 12.51 -14.48
CA PRO A 474 -16.54 11.61 -13.41
C PRO A 474 -15.41 11.28 -12.43
N LEU A 475 -14.18 11.13 -12.92
CA LEU A 475 -12.98 10.93 -12.10
C LEU A 475 -12.72 12.15 -11.22
N VAL A 476 -12.72 13.36 -11.79
CA VAL A 476 -12.55 14.62 -11.04
C VAL A 476 -13.57 14.71 -9.91
N LYS A 477 -14.86 14.46 -10.20
CA LYS A 477 -15.93 14.46 -9.19
C LYS A 477 -15.70 13.40 -8.11
N HIS A 478 -15.21 12.21 -8.47
CA HIS A 478 -14.90 11.14 -7.53
C HIS A 478 -13.75 11.53 -6.58
N LEU A 479 -12.66 12.08 -7.12
CA LEU A 479 -11.49 12.51 -6.34
C LEU A 479 -11.86 13.64 -5.36
N LYS A 480 -12.68 14.60 -5.80
CA LYS A 480 -13.18 15.70 -4.95
C LYS A 480 -14.04 15.19 -3.80
N ARG A 481 -14.93 14.20 -4.04
CA ARG A 481 -15.68 13.53 -2.96
C ARG A 481 -14.78 12.86 -1.94
N LYS A 482 -13.58 12.45 -2.34
CA LYS A 482 -12.54 11.94 -1.44
C LYS A 482 -11.72 13.05 -0.77
N SER A 483 -12.08 14.32 -0.91
CA SER A 483 -11.33 15.48 -0.37
C SER A 483 -9.91 15.61 -0.96
N VAL A 484 -9.73 15.24 -2.23
CA VAL A 484 -8.52 15.53 -3.01
C VAL A 484 -8.80 16.75 -3.87
N ARG A 485 -7.94 17.76 -3.80
CA ARG A 485 -7.96 18.92 -4.69
C ARG A 485 -7.52 18.46 -6.08
N VAL A 486 -8.31 18.76 -7.11
CA VAL A 486 -8.00 18.39 -8.49
C VAL A 486 -7.71 19.63 -9.31
N GLU A 487 -6.50 19.69 -9.84
CA GLU A 487 -6.05 20.72 -10.79
C GLU A 487 -5.97 20.09 -12.17
N VAL A 488 -6.52 20.76 -13.18
CA VAL A 488 -6.46 20.30 -14.57
C VAL A 488 -5.47 21.18 -15.33
N ALA A 489 -4.47 20.57 -15.96
CA ALA A 489 -3.51 21.24 -16.81
C ALA A 489 -3.75 20.86 -18.28
N SER A 490 -4.02 21.83 -19.13
CA SER A 490 -4.22 21.60 -20.56
C SER A 490 -3.98 22.88 -21.36
N PHE A 491 -3.77 22.73 -22.67
CA PHE A 491 -3.86 23.85 -23.59
C PHE A 491 -5.33 24.29 -23.70
N PRO A 492 -5.63 25.60 -23.73
CA PRO A 492 -7.00 26.10 -23.78
C PRO A 492 -7.86 25.50 -24.90
N GLU A 493 -7.26 25.21 -26.06
CA GLU A 493 -7.92 24.71 -27.27
C GLU A 493 -8.36 23.26 -27.15
N GLY A 494 -7.69 22.47 -26.28
CA GLY A 494 -8.02 21.07 -26.04
C GLY A 494 -8.82 20.83 -24.78
N LEU A 495 -9.14 21.87 -24.00
CA LEU A 495 -9.78 21.73 -22.70
C LEU A 495 -11.32 21.70 -22.81
N ALA A 496 -11.93 20.58 -22.43
CA ALA A 496 -13.38 20.45 -22.32
C ALA A 496 -13.94 21.40 -21.23
N ALA A 497 -15.02 22.12 -21.56
CA ALA A 497 -15.56 23.18 -20.71
C ALA A 497 -16.17 22.65 -19.39
N ASP A 498 -16.76 21.47 -19.43
CA ASP A 498 -17.33 20.77 -18.28
C ASP A 498 -16.23 20.22 -17.35
N LEU A 499 -15.12 19.71 -17.90
CA LEU A 499 -13.93 19.36 -17.14
C LEU A 499 -13.35 20.58 -16.42
N ALA A 500 -13.22 21.70 -17.13
CA ALA A 500 -12.72 22.96 -16.58
C ALA A 500 -13.58 23.46 -15.40
N GLN A 501 -14.91 23.37 -15.53
CA GLN A 501 -15.85 23.72 -14.46
C GLN A 501 -15.82 22.74 -13.28
N GLY A 502 -15.53 21.46 -13.54
CA GLY A 502 -15.46 20.43 -12.51
C GLY A 502 -14.20 20.51 -11.64
N ALA A 503 -13.09 20.99 -12.20
CA ALA A 503 -11.80 21.12 -11.53
C ALA A 503 -11.81 22.20 -10.42
N ASP A 504 -10.90 22.08 -9.45
CA ASP A 504 -10.70 23.11 -8.40
C ASP A 504 -9.79 24.24 -8.88
N ALA A 505 -8.94 23.97 -9.87
CA ALA A 505 -8.11 24.95 -10.56
C ALA A 505 -7.80 24.46 -11.97
N VAL A 506 -7.61 25.41 -12.89
CA VAL A 506 -7.18 25.13 -14.26
C VAL A 506 -5.83 25.81 -14.48
N LEU A 507 -4.81 25.01 -14.81
CA LEU A 507 -3.49 25.45 -15.22
C LEU A 507 -3.47 25.52 -16.74
N ARG A 508 -3.51 26.73 -17.29
CA ARG A 508 -3.50 26.94 -18.73
C ARG A 508 -2.08 26.86 -19.24
N LEU A 509 -1.79 25.83 -20.04
CA LEU A 509 -0.50 25.66 -20.68
C LEU A 509 -0.36 26.65 -21.84
N ASP A 510 0.85 27.17 -22.02
CA ASP A 510 1.17 28.16 -23.05
C ASP A 510 2.43 27.76 -23.84
N ALA A 511 2.96 28.70 -24.62
CA ALA A 511 4.12 28.48 -25.47
C ALA A 511 5.39 27.99 -24.74
N ARG A 512 5.49 28.15 -23.40
CA ARG A 512 6.61 27.66 -22.58
C ARG A 512 6.64 26.14 -22.49
N ALA A 513 5.50 25.48 -22.67
CA ALA A 513 5.39 24.03 -22.69
C ALA A 513 5.63 23.42 -24.09
N LEU A 514 6.04 24.21 -25.08
CA LEU A 514 6.20 23.80 -26.48
C LEU A 514 7.66 23.94 -26.97
N GLU A 515 8.09 23.01 -27.84
CA GLU A 515 9.38 23.00 -28.56
C GLU A 515 9.28 23.67 -29.93
#